data_AF-A0A7I8L4H2-F1
#
_entry.id   AF-A0A7I8L4H2-F1
#
_cell.length_a   1.000
_cell.length_b   1.000
_cell.length_c   1.000
_cell.angle_alpha   90.00
_cell.angle_beta   90.00
_cell.angle_gamma   90.00
#
_symmetry.space_group_name_H-M   'P 1'
#
loop_
_entity.id
_entity.type
_entity.pdbx_description
1 polymer ?
#
loop_
_entity_poly.entity_id
_entity_poly.type
_entity_poly.pdbx_seq_one_letter_code
_entity_poly.pdbx_strand_id
1 'polypeptide(L)' 'MTTSRRLADRKIAKFQKNITKRGSVAETTAKKGNGYPVGPIALGFFVFVVIGSSLFQIIRTATSGGMA' A
#
# COMPACT_ATOMS: atom_id res chain seq x y z
N MET A 1 -40.87 31.16 -1.73
CA MET A 1 -39.91 30.54 -2.67
C MET A 1 -40.63 29.46 -3.46
N THR A 2 -41.03 29.74 -4.71
CA THR A 2 -41.70 28.76 -5.59
C THR A 2 -40.74 28.40 -6.72
N THR A 3 -39.80 27.49 -6.45
CA THR A 3 -38.92 27.01 -7.51
C THR A 3 -39.70 26.05 -8.41
N SER A 4 -39.57 26.19 -9.73
CA SER A 4 -40.20 25.25 -10.66
C SER A 4 -39.63 23.84 -10.45
N ARG A 5 -40.47 22.80 -10.52
CA ARG A 5 -40.05 21.38 -10.33
C ARG A 5 -38.83 21.02 -11.18
N ARG A 6 -38.82 21.48 -12.45
CA ARG A 6 -37.71 21.27 -13.40
C ARG A 6 -36.38 21.85 -12.92
N LEU A 7 -36.40 22.98 -12.20
CA LEU A 7 -35.18 23.57 -11.62
C LEU A 7 -34.71 22.81 -10.38
N ALA A 8 -35.65 22.29 -9.57
CA ALA A 8 -35.34 21.45 -8.43
C ALA A 8 -34.69 20.13 -8.88
N ASP A 9 -35.23 19.47 -9.92
CA ASP A 9 -34.70 18.20 -10.44
C ASP A 9 -33.27 18.35 -10.97
N ARG A 10 -32.99 19.43 -11.72
CA ARG A 10 -31.63 19.74 -12.19
C ARG A 10 -30.65 20.01 -11.05
N LYS A 11 -31.14 20.64 -9.97
CA LYS A 11 -30.34 20.93 -8.78
C LYS A 11 -29.99 19.64 -8.05
N ILE A 12 -30.97 18.75 -7.85
CA ILE A 12 -30.79 17.43 -7.22
C ILE A 12 -29.79 16.58 -8.02
N ALA A 13 -29.95 16.47 -9.34
CA ALA A 13 -29.03 15.72 -10.19
C ALA A 13 -27.57 16.24 -10.11
N LYS A 14 -27.37 17.55 -9.96
CA LYS A 14 -26.05 18.17 -9.80
C LYS A 14 -25.42 17.90 -8.42
N PHE A 15 -26.22 17.73 -7.38
CA PHE A 15 -25.71 17.39 -6.05
C PHE A 15 -25.51 15.87 -5.89
N GLN A 16 -26.37 15.05 -6.49
CA GLN A 16 -26.26 13.59 -6.47
C GLN A 16 -24.95 13.11 -7.11
N LYS A 17 -24.54 13.70 -8.25
CA LYS A 17 -23.23 13.42 -8.88
C LYS A 17 -22.02 13.84 -8.03
N ASN A 18 -22.20 14.75 -7.08
CA ASN A 18 -21.14 15.16 -6.15
C ASN A 18 -21.13 14.29 -4.89
N ILE A 19 -22.25 13.63 -4.54
CA ILE A 19 -22.33 12.64 -3.46
C ILE A 19 -21.68 11.31 -3.89
N THR A 20 -21.98 10.82 -5.10
CA THR A 20 -21.32 9.61 -5.64
C THR A 20 -19.84 9.82 -5.95
N LYS A 21 -19.39 11.09 -6.03
CA LYS A 21 -17.98 11.47 -6.12
C LYS A 21 -17.35 11.82 -4.77
N ARG A 22 -18.15 11.98 -3.71
CA ARG A 22 -17.66 12.21 -2.34
C ARG A 22 -17.27 10.85 -1.77
N GLY A 23 -15.98 10.63 -1.60
CA GLY A 23 -15.44 9.35 -1.14
C GLY A 23 -14.97 8.42 -2.25
N SER A 24 -15.19 8.76 -3.53
CA SER A 24 -14.47 8.13 -4.65
C SER A 24 -13.19 8.89 -4.96
N VAL A 25 -12.38 9.16 -3.93
CA VAL A 25 -10.96 9.34 -4.16
C VAL A 25 -10.54 7.98 -4.67
N ALA A 26 -10.20 7.92 -5.96
CA ALA A 26 -9.58 6.73 -6.48
C ALA A 26 -8.32 6.54 -5.64
N GLU A 27 -8.34 5.55 -4.75
CA GLU A 27 -7.13 5.03 -4.12
C GLU A 27 -6.33 4.33 -5.23
N THR A 28 -5.81 5.13 -6.16
CA THR A 28 -4.91 4.70 -7.23
C THR A 28 -3.46 4.73 -6.76
N THR A 29 -3.24 4.73 -5.46
CA THR A 29 -1.96 4.36 -4.86
C THR A 29 -2.10 2.91 -4.42
N ALA A 30 -1.69 1.98 -5.30
CA ALA A 30 -1.42 0.58 -4.98
C ALA A 30 -2.59 -0.41 -4.81
N LYS A 31 -3.49 -0.51 -5.82
CA LYS A 31 -4.09 -1.82 -6.13
C LYS A 31 -3.05 -2.77 -6.73
N LYS A 32 -2.07 -3.20 -5.94
CA LYS A 32 -1.26 -4.41 -6.16
C LYS A 32 -1.70 -5.37 -5.06
N GLY A 33 -2.64 -6.24 -5.42
CA GLY A 33 -3.57 -6.91 -4.51
C GLY A 33 -2.91 -7.73 -3.39
N ASN A 34 -3.62 -7.85 -2.26
CA ASN A 34 -3.56 -8.87 -1.20
C ASN A 34 -2.22 -9.60 -0.94
N GLY A 35 -1.08 -8.94 -1.20
CA GLY A 35 0.21 -9.58 -1.36
C GLY A 35 0.99 -9.51 -0.08
N TYR A 36 0.77 -10.52 0.77
CA TYR A 36 1.40 -10.72 2.08
C TYR A 36 1.23 -9.52 3.04
N PRO A 37 0.95 -9.75 4.34
CA PRO A 37 0.85 -8.65 5.33
C PRO A 37 2.19 -7.90 5.50
N VAL A 38 3.26 -8.39 4.87
CA VAL A 38 4.58 -7.82 4.82
C VAL A 38 4.84 -7.28 3.41
N GLY A 39 5.09 -5.98 3.30
CA GLY A 39 5.34 -5.34 2.02
C GLY A 39 6.61 -5.89 1.33
N PRO A 40 6.73 -5.75 -0.01
CA PRO A 40 7.88 -6.25 -0.77
C PRO A 40 9.24 -5.79 -0.22
N ILE A 41 9.29 -4.58 0.34
CA ILE A 41 10.50 -4.02 0.98
C ILE A 41 10.86 -4.79 2.25
N ALA A 42 9.89 -5.07 3.12
CA ALA A 42 10.10 -5.81 4.36
C ALA A 42 10.50 -7.27 4.07
N LEU A 43 9.88 -7.89 3.07
CA LEU A 43 10.22 -9.24 2.62
C LEU A 43 11.66 -9.31 2.08
N GLY A 44 12.05 -8.34 1.25
CA GLY A 44 13.42 -8.23 0.74
C GLY A 44 14.45 -7.99 1.83
N PHE A 45 14.13 -7.12 2.80
CA PHE A 45 14.97 -6.88 3.98
C PHE A 45 15.15 -8.15 4.82
N PHE A 46 14.07 -8.90 5.06
CA PHE A 46 14.12 -10.15 5.82
C PHE A 46 15.06 -11.16 5.18
N VAL A 47 14.94 -11.40 3.87
CA VAL A 47 15.82 -12.32 3.13
C VAL A 47 17.28 -11.83 3.15
N PHE A 48 17.51 -10.54 2.96
CA PHE A 48 18.86 -9.95 3.00
C PHE A 48 19.54 -10.14 4.36
N VAL A 49 18.82 -9.88 5.46
CA VAL A 49 19.37 -10.04 6.81
C VAL A 49 19.66 -11.51 7.11
N VAL A 50 18.78 -12.44 6.74
CA VAL A 50 18.97 -13.89 6.99
C VAL A 50 20.16 -14.43 6.20
N ILE A 51 20.22 -14.19 4.89
CA ILE A 51 21.31 -14.70 4.05
C ILE A 51 22.62 -13.95 4.34
N GLY A 52 22.57 -12.63 4.46
CA GLY A 52 23.73 -11.79 4.72
C GLY A 52 24.41 -12.09 6.05
N SER A 53 23.63 -12.31 7.12
CA SER A 53 24.18 -12.70 8.42
C SER A 53 24.83 -14.08 8.39
N SER A 54 24.23 -15.04 7.68
CA SER A 54 24.78 -16.40 7.54
C SER A 54 26.12 -16.41 6.80
N LEU A 55 26.20 -15.67 5.68
CA LEU A 55 27.45 -15.52 4.93
C LEU A 55 28.53 -14.79 5.74
N PHE A 56 28.15 -13.73 6.46
CA PHE A 56 29.07 -12.99 7.31
C PHE A 56 29.59 -13.84 8.47
N GLN A 57 28.77 -14.71 9.05
CA GLN A 57 29.20 -15.69 10.06
C GLN A 57 30.18 -16.71 9.49
N ILE A 58 29.94 -17.23 8.28
CA ILE A 58 30.85 -18.20 7.64
C ILE A 58 32.20 -17.54 7.34
N ILE A 59 32.20 -16.33 6.76
CA ILE A 59 33.43 -15.59 6.48
C ILE A 59 34.15 -15.24 7.78
N ARG A 60 33.43 -14.75 8.81
CA ARG A 60 34.04 -14.52 10.12
C ARG A 60 34.62 -15.79 10.70
N THR A 61 33.91 -16.92 10.66
CA THR A 61 34.38 -18.20 11.22
C THR A 61 35.60 -18.74 10.47
N ALA A 62 35.62 -18.60 9.14
CA ALA A 62 36.72 -19.03 8.30
C ALA A 62 37.96 -18.10 8.43
N THR A 63 37.74 -16.79 8.57
CA THR A 63 38.81 -15.80 8.78
C THR A 63 39.29 -15.77 10.24
N SER A 64 38.42 -16.08 11.21
CA SER A 64 38.76 -16.10 12.64
C SER A 64 39.30 -17.45 13.11
N GLY A 65 39.66 -18.36 12.19
CA GLY A 65 40.51 -19.52 12.47
C GLY A 65 40.38 -20.12 13.86
N GLY A 66 39.22 -20.74 14.13
CA GLY A 66 38.99 -21.51 15.34
C GLY A 66 38.43 -20.70 16.50
N MET A 67 37.19 -20.97 16.89
CA MET A 67 36.72 -20.70 18.24
C MET A 67 35.95 -21.94 18.71
N ALA A 68 36.61 -22.70 19.57
CA ALA A 68 35.97 -23.23 20.76
C ALA A 68 35.61 -22.06 21.70
#